data_AF-A0AAN9YP76-F1
#
_entry.id   AF-A0AAN9YP76-F1
#
_cell.length_a   1.000
_cell.length_b   1.000
_cell.length_c   1.000
_cell.angle_alpha   90.00
_cell.angle_beta   90.00
_cell.angle_gamma   90.00
#
_symmetry.space_group_name_H-M   'P 1'
#
loop_
_entity.id
_entity.type
_entity.pdbx_description
1 polymer ?
#
loop_
_entity_poly.entity_id
_entity_poly.type
_entity_poly.pdbx_seq_one_letter_code
_entity_poly.pdbx_strand_id
1 'polypeptide(L)'
;MAPLLSSQPFKAFYAAFLLARATAVFPWLLVRYSLKSCRTFPEWTLKLCIIQHVARELFRYQTYTQSRGQASLEADHKNAKERFALAEPAEASLYVGALAPGAAKPAAVGGLWYPAPLLEGSPNLEDEKVVLHFPGGAFVLAFGQEAHGRDVSSVMSKHLKATRTFFAQYRISTDSSTRFPAPLQDLVTFYHHILSLGVKPHNILLSGDSAAGNLVVGLVRYLEASSKLPLPKGAILWSPWVHVTTQAGADFEACRNSEHDLLFSPLLQWGAEAYYPEGQPTAEELSYISPLHHPFQTKVPLFIHAGTAEALLDDVEEFANQMKAVDGNRVRFQTTKGAPHNLIMSYRGIDHERQVEETAVDAFNFFEQAA
;
A
#
# COMPACT_ATOMS: atom_id res chain seq x y z
N MET A 1 -7.37 14.02 -22.24
CA MET A 1 -7.62 15.41 -21.79
C MET A 1 -7.78 15.39 -20.28
N ALA A 2 -7.23 16.37 -19.56
CA ALA A 2 -7.40 16.45 -18.10
C ALA A 2 -8.88 16.69 -17.74
N PRO A 3 -9.42 16.09 -16.66
CA PRO A 3 -10.79 16.31 -16.23
C PRO A 3 -11.06 17.79 -15.94
N LEU A 4 -12.27 18.27 -16.22
CA LEU A 4 -12.65 19.68 -16.00
C LEU A 4 -12.36 20.14 -14.55
N LEU A 5 -12.62 19.28 -13.57
CA LEU A 5 -12.46 19.58 -12.14
C LEU A 5 -10.99 19.59 -11.67
N SER A 6 -10.03 19.26 -12.55
CA SER A 6 -8.60 19.30 -12.23
C SER A 6 -7.99 20.70 -12.41
N SER A 7 -8.65 21.61 -13.14
CA SER A 7 -8.16 22.96 -13.45
C SER A 7 -8.89 24.05 -12.66
N GLN A 8 -8.21 25.19 -12.44
CA GLN A 8 -8.86 26.38 -11.89
C GLN A 8 -9.69 27.08 -12.97
N PRO A 9 -10.86 27.67 -12.64
CA PRO A 9 -11.45 27.79 -11.29
C PRO A 9 -12.34 26.61 -10.86
N PHE A 10 -12.59 25.63 -11.73
CA PHE A 10 -13.53 24.52 -11.47
C PHE A 10 -13.14 23.69 -10.25
N LYS A 11 -11.84 23.47 -10.04
CA LYS A 11 -11.31 22.83 -8.84
C LYS A 11 -11.72 23.56 -7.56
N ALA A 12 -11.60 24.89 -7.53
CA ALA A 12 -12.01 25.70 -6.39
C ALA A 12 -13.53 25.66 -6.17
N PHE A 13 -14.33 25.73 -7.25
CA PHE A 13 -15.78 25.58 -7.16
C PHE A 13 -16.19 24.22 -6.60
N TYR A 14 -15.51 23.14 -7.02
CA TYR A 14 -15.78 21.81 -6.49
C TYR A 14 -15.38 21.67 -5.02
N ALA A 15 -14.23 22.22 -4.62
CA ALA A 15 -13.83 22.26 -3.22
C ALA A 15 -14.86 23.02 -2.36
N ALA A 16 -15.33 24.18 -2.82
CA ALA A 16 -16.36 24.96 -2.14
C ALA A 16 -17.69 24.20 -2.05
N PHE A 17 -18.09 23.52 -3.13
CA PHE A 17 -19.28 22.66 -3.15
C PHE A 17 -19.18 21.53 -2.12
N LEU A 18 -18.06 20.81 -2.07
CA LEU A 18 -17.86 19.73 -1.08
C LEU A 18 -17.87 20.25 0.34
N LEU A 19 -17.24 21.41 0.60
CA LEU A 19 -17.25 22.03 1.93
C LEU A 19 -18.67 22.43 2.34
N ALA A 20 -19.43 23.08 1.44
CA ALA A 20 -20.82 23.44 1.68
C ALA A 20 -21.69 22.19 1.93
N ARG A 21 -21.55 21.15 1.10
CA ARG A 21 -22.24 19.86 1.29
C ARG A 21 -21.90 19.22 2.63
N ALA A 22 -20.62 19.24 3.04
CA ALA A 22 -20.18 18.67 4.31
C ALA A 22 -20.88 19.35 5.50
N THR A 23 -21.10 20.67 5.47
CA THR A 23 -21.82 21.37 6.55
C THR A 23 -23.27 20.90 6.72
N ALA A 24 -23.93 20.46 5.64
CA ALA A 24 -25.29 19.94 5.67
C ALA A 24 -25.34 18.42 5.99
N VAL A 25 -24.43 17.65 5.40
CA VAL A 25 -24.43 16.18 5.52
C VAL A 25 -23.90 15.71 6.87
N PHE A 26 -22.87 16.38 7.42
CA PHE A 26 -22.21 15.94 8.64
C PHE A 26 -23.13 15.90 9.88
N PRO A 27 -23.95 16.94 10.17
CA PRO A 27 -24.91 16.87 11.27
C PRO A 27 -25.93 15.74 11.09
N TRP A 28 -26.40 15.53 9.85
CA TRP A 28 -27.32 14.44 9.55
C TRP A 28 -26.68 13.06 9.77
N LEU A 29 -25.42 12.87 9.39
CA LEU A 29 -24.68 11.62 9.66
C LEU A 29 -24.51 11.37 11.15
N LEU A 30 -24.22 12.40 11.95
CA LEU A 30 -24.13 12.27 13.40
C LEU A 30 -25.46 11.80 14.01
N VAL A 31 -26.58 12.40 13.60
CA VAL A 31 -27.91 11.99 14.05
C VAL A 31 -28.22 10.58 13.58
N ARG A 32 -28.00 10.27 12.29
CA ARG A 32 -28.25 8.95 11.71
C ARG A 32 -27.46 7.86 12.44
N TYR A 33 -26.16 8.02 12.59
CA TYR A 33 -25.27 7.00 13.15
C TYR A 33 -25.26 6.95 14.69
N SER A 34 -25.96 7.88 15.36
CA SER A 34 -26.26 7.76 16.79
C SER A 34 -27.13 6.54 17.09
N LEU A 35 -28.02 6.18 16.15
CA LEU A 35 -28.82 4.96 16.18
C LEU A 35 -28.00 3.80 15.63
N LYS A 36 -27.69 2.79 16.47
CA LYS A 36 -26.87 1.63 16.06
C LYS A 36 -27.42 0.91 14.83
N SER A 37 -28.74 0.77 14.70
CA SER A 37 -29.41 0.12 13.56
C SER A 37 -29.28 0.88 12.24
N CYS A 38 -28.89 2.16 12.28
CA CYS A 38 -28.76 3.02 11.10
C CYS A 38 -27.30 3.18 10.66
N ARG A 39 -26.35 2.56 11.38
CA ARG A 39 -24.93 2.51 11.01
C ARG A 39 -24.74 1.55 9.85
N THR A 40 -23.70 1.81 9.07
CA THR A 40 -23.23 0.95 7.98
C THR A 40 -23.05 -0.48 8.45
N PHE A 41 -22.36 -0.66 9.58
CA PHE A 41 -22.28 -1.91 10.33
C PHE A 41 -22.69 -1.61 11.77
N PRO A 42 -23.65 -2.36 12.36
CA PRO A 42 -24.11 -2.12 13.73
C PRO A 42 -22.99 -2.12 14.79
N GLU A 43 -21.94 -2.90 14.55
CA GLU A 43 -20.76 -3.05 15.39
C GLU A 43 -19.82 -1.84 15.36
N TRP A 44 -19.89 -1.02 14.30
CA TRP A 44 -19.02 0.15 14.18
C TRP A 44 -19.32 1.20 15.23
N THR A 45 -18.28 1.88 15.71
CA THR A 45 -18.45 3.07 16.54
C THR A 45 -19.00 4.22 15.69
N LEU A 46 -19.66 5.19 16.32
CA LEU A 46 -20.05 6.43 15.63
C LEU A 46 -18.84 7.10 14.97
N LYS A 47 -17.71 7.13 15.70
CA LYS A 47 -16.44 7.69 15.24
C LYS A 47 -15.96 7.02 13.94
N LEU A 48 -15.96 5.69 13.89
CA LEU A 48 -15.57 4.94 12.69
C LEU A 48 -16.48 5.24 11.50
N CYS A 49 -17.82 5.22 11.67
CA CYS A 49 -18.74 5.55 10.59
C CYS A 49 -18.50 6.94 10.00
N ILE A 50 -18.21 7.92 10.86
CA ILE A 50 -17.94 9.30 10.45
C ILE A 50 -16.60 9.41 9.74
N ILE A 51 -15.54 8.80 10.28
CA ILE A 51 -14.20 8.83 9.68
C ILE A 51 -14.21 8.18 8.30
N GLN A 52 -14.88 7.05 8.13
CA GLN A 52 -15.02 6.38 6.83
C GLN A 52 -15.70 7.25 5.79
N HIS A 53 -16.77 7.94 6.19
CA HIS A 53 -17.44 8.88 5.30
C HIS A 53 -16.54 10.06 4.91
N VAL A 54 -15.85 10.67 5.88
CA VAL A 54 -14.95 11.80 5.64
C VAL A 54 -13.77 11.39 4.75
N ALA A 55 -13.17 10.23 5.01
CA ALA A 55 -12.09 9.67 4.19
C ALA A 55 -12.55 9.44 2.74
N ARG A 56 -13.74 8.85 2.56
CA ARG A 56 -14.31 8.65 1.22
C ARG A 56 -14.55 9.95 0.46
N GLU A 57 -15.05 10.98 1.13
CA GLU A 57 -15.26 12.30 0.51
C GLU A 57 -13.92 12.99 0.17
N LEU A 58 -12.88 12.80 0.99
CA LEU A 58 -11.53 13.24 0.65
C LEU A 58 -10.98 12.52 -0.59
N PHE A 59 -11.17 11.19 -0.70
CA PHE A 59 -10.77 10.44 -1.88
C PHE A 59 -11.57 10.85 -3.12
N ARG A 60 -12.86 11.18 -2.99
CA ARG A 60 -13.64 11.77 -4.09
C ARG A 60 -13.04 13.09 -4.56
N TYR A 61 -12.73 13.99 -3.62
CA TYR A 61 -12.06 15.24 -3.96
C TYR A 61 -10.75 14.99 -4.70
N GLN A 62 -9.89 14.12 -4.17
CA GLN A 62 -8.59 13.81 -4.77
C GLN A 62 -8.73 13.21 -6.17
N THR A 63 -9.65 12.28 -6.36
CA THR A 63 -9.91 11.60 -7.64
C THR A 63 -10.40 12.58 -8.69
N TYR A 64 -11.50 13.30 -8.42
CA TYR A 64 -12.12 14.17 -9.42
C TYR A 64 -11.27 15.40 -9.75
N THR A 65 -10.47 15.88 -8.80
CA THR A 65 -9.57 17.02 -9.03
C THR A 65 -8.16 16.63 -9.44
N GLN A 66 -7.90 15.33 -9.55
CA GLN A 66 -6.56 14.75 -9.72
C GLN A 66 -5.55 15.35 -8.71
N SER A 67 -5.98 15.57 -7.47
CA SER A 67 -5.11 15.99 -6.37
C SER A 67 -4.42 14.76 -5.79
N ARG A 68 -3.18 14.53 -6.22
CA ARG A 68 -2.43 13.30 -5.97
C ARG A 68 -1.73 13.22 -4.60
N GLY A 69 -1.96 14.20 -3.72
CA GLY A 69 -1.17 14.36 -2.50
C GLY A 69 0.24 14.90 -2.78
N GLN A 70 1.07 15.00 -1.75
CA GLN A 70 2.48 15.35 -1.90
C GLN A 70 3.30 14.07 -2.12
N ALA A 71 3.64 13.81 -3.38
CA ALA A 71 4.51 12.71 -3.78
C ALA A 71 5.99 13.13 -3.88
N SER A 72 6.31 14.41 -3.67
CA SER A 72 7.67 14.88 -3.95
C SER A 72 8.63 14.48 -2.83
N LEU A 73 9.83 14.08 -3.27
CA LEU A 73 11.04 13.79 -2.50
C LEU A 73 11.49 14.91 -1.54
N GLU A 74 10.73 15.98 -1.35
CA GLU A 74 11.17 17.20 -0.67
C GLU A 74 10.06 17.85 0.16
N ALA A 75 8.79 17.70 -0.22
CA ALA A 75 7.72 18.54 0.31
C ALA A 75 7.38 18.26 1.80
N ASP A 76 7.68 17.06 2.29
CA ASP A 76 7.43 16.65 3.70
C ASP A 76 8.67 16.77 4.61
N HIS A 77 9.84 17.15 4.07
CA HIS A 77 11.11 16.97 4.81
C HIS A 77 11.48 18.09 5.77
N LYS A 78 10.77 19.22 5.74
CA LYS A 78 11.02 20.32 6.69
C LYS A 78 10.95 19.85 8.15
N ASN A 79 10.14 18.83 8.44
CA ASN A 79 9.98 18.24 9.78
C ASN A 79 10.69 16.88 9.94
N ALA A 80 11.19 16.28 8.86
CA ALA A 80 11.81 14.96 8.87
C ALA A 80 13.19 14.95 9.55
N LYS A 81 13.87 16.10 9.60
CA LYS A 81 15.27 16.23 10.06
C LYS A 81 16.17 15.21 9.33
N GLU A 82 17.04 14.52 10.06
CA GLU A 82 18.00 13.55 9.54
C GLU A 82 17.35 12.20 9.13
N ARG A 83 16.03 12.01 9.30
CA ARG A 83 15.38 10.72 9.00
C ARG A 83 15.19 10.44 7.51
N PHE A 84 15.27 11.46 6.67
CA PHE A 84 15.10 11.28 5.24
C PHE A 84 16.31 10.57 4.63
N ALA A 85 16.06 9.60 3.75
CA ALA A 85 17.08 8.98 2.92
C ALA A 85 16.61 8.86 1.48
N LEU A 86 17.57 9.04 0.56
CA LEU A 86 17.39 8.84 -0.87
C LEU A 86 18.04 7.50 -1.25
N ALA A 87 17.25 6.62 -1.85
CA ALA A 87 17.69 5.36 -2.41
C ALA A 87 18.00 5.56 -3.90
N GLU A 88 19.28 5.45 -4.24
CA GLU A 88 19.74 5.51 -5.63
C GLU A 88 19.42 4.20 -6.38
N PRO A 89 19.04 4.28 -7.67
CA PRO A 89 18.76 3.10 -8.46
C PRO A 89 20.01 2.23 -8.59
N ALA A 90 19.80 0.92 -8.67
CA ALA A 90 20.90 -0.01 -8.90
C ALA A 90 21.40 0.04 -10.35
N GLU A 91 22.44 -0.74 -10.62
CA GLU A 91 22.91 -1.04 -11.98
C GLU A 91 21.74 -1.51 -12.87
N ALA A 92 21.73 -1.10 -14.14
CA ALA A 92 20.66 -1.44 -15.09
C ALA A 92 20.44 -2.96 -15.23
N SER A 93 21.49 -3.76 -15.00
CA SER A 93 21.44 -5.23 -15.01
C SER A 93 20.54 -5.85 -13.93
N LEU A 94 20.15 -5.06 -12.91
CA LEU A 94 19.22 -5.46 -11.86
C LEU A 94 17.76 -5.32 -12.28
N TYR A 95 17.46 -4.72 -13.43
CA TYR A 95 16.10 -4.51 -13.92
C TYR A 95 15.93 -5.28 -15.23
N VAL A 96 15.33 -6.48 -15.15
CA VAL A 96 15.19 -7.41 -16.29
C VAL A 96 13.75 -7.86 -16.48
N GLY A 97 13.46 -8.54 -17.60
CA GLY A 97 12.12 -9.05 -17.91
C GLY A 97 11.11 -7.90 -18.00
N ALA A 98 9.93 -8.07 -17.40
CA ALA A 98 8.89 -7.05 -17.31
C ALA A 98 9.34 -5.73 -16.62
N LEU A 99 10.46 -5.72 -15.90
CA LEU A 99 11.00 -4.52 -15.25
C LEU A 99 12.14 -3.87 -16.05
N ALA A 100 12.52 -4.41 -17.22
CA ALA A 100 13.59 -3.85 -18.03
C ALA A 100 13.34 -2.36 -18.37
N PRO A 101 14.37 -1.50 -18.39
CA PRO A 101 14.20 -0.09 -18.70
C PRO A 101 13.61 0.11 -20.11
N GLY A 102 12.52 0.88 -20.18
CA GLY A 102 11.82 1.23 -21.42
C GLY A 102 11.45 2.71 -21.41
N ALA A 103 10.16 3.01 -21.56
CA ALA A 103 9.63 4.36 -21.32
C ALA A 103 9.82 4.78 -19.86
N ALA A 104 9.57 3.86 -18.92
CA ALA A 104 9.94 3.97 -17.52
C ALA A 104 11.42 3.63 -17.32
N LYS A 105 12.11 4.44 -16.52
CA LYS A 105 13.51 4.21 -16.11
C LYS A 105 13.61 4.18 -14.58
N PRO A 106 14.47 3.32 -14.01
CA PRO A 106 14.85 3.41 -12.61
C PRO A 106 15.33 4.82 -12.26
N ALA A 107 14.90 5.32 -11.11
CA ALA A 107 15.24 6.66 -10.65
C ALA A 107 15.45 6.65 -9.12
N ALA A 108 16.06 7.72 -8.61
CA ALA A 108 16.21 7.92 -7.18
C ALA A 108 14.84 8.11 -6.52
N VAL A 109 14.64 7.44 -5.39
CA VAL A 109 13.37 7.43 -4.65
C VAL A 109 13.59 7.60 -3.15
N GLY A 110 12.63 8.22 -2.47
CA GLY A 110 12.83 8.76 -1.13
C GLY A 110 11.92 8.15 -0.08
N GLY A 111 12.42 8.04 1.14
CA GLY A 111 11.69 7.51 2.28
C GLY A 111 12.10 8.14 3.59
N LEU A 112 11.30 7.90 4.63
CA LEU A 112 11.63 8.27 6.01
C LEU A 112 11.98 7.03 6.83
N TRP A 113 13.10 7.12 7.53
CA TRP A 113 13.49 6.18 8.55
C TRP A 113 12.83 6.47 9.89
N TYR A 114 12.48 5.41 10.60
CA TYR A 114 11.98 5.47 11.96
C TYR A 114 12.76 4.48 12.86
N PRO A 115 13.29 4.92 14.01
CA PRO A 115 13.33 6.31 14.48
C PRO A 115 14.40 7.17 13.78
N ALA A 116 15.42 6.56 13.17
CA ALA A 116 16.55 7.23 12.54
C ALA A 116 17.13 6.37 11.40
N PRO A 117 17.95 6.92 10.49
CA PRO A 117 18.58 6.17 9.42
C PRO A 117 19.60 5.15 9.92
N LEU A 118 19.75 4.07 9.16
CA LEU A 118 20.94 3.22 9.21
C LEU A 118 22.08 3.98 8.53
N LEU A 119 23.20 4.12 9.23
CA LEU A 119 24.43 4.67 8.65
C LEU A 119 25.27 3.53 8.09
N GLU A 120 25.93 3.77 6.97
CA GLU A 120 26.88 2.82 6.40
C GLU A 120 27.98 2.50 7.43
N GLY A 121 28.25 1.22 7.66
CA GLY A 121 29.20 0.79 8.69
C GLY A 121 28.69 0.86 10.14
N SER A 122 27.37 1.00 10.35
CA SER A 122 26.78 0.93 11.71
C SER A 122 27.24 -0.34 12.45
N PRO A 123 27.67 -0.25 13.72
CA PRO A 123 27.99 -1.44 14.50
C PRO A 123 26.73 -2.29 14.72
N ASN A 124 26.90 -3.62 14.77
CA ASN A 124 25.84 -4.61 15.04
C ASN A 124 24.71 -4.70 13.98
N LEU A 125 25.06 -4.68 12.68
CA LEU A 125 24.10 -4.98 11.59
C LEU A 125 23.39 -6.34 11.72
N GLU A 126 23.97 -7.26 12.48
CA GLU A 126 23.37 -8.55 12.83
C GLU A 126 22.05 -8.43 13.61
N ASP A 127 21.94 -7.40 14.45
CA ASP A 127 20.78 -7.14 15.30
C ASP A 127 19.72 -6.25 14.62
N GLU A 128 20.08 -5.63 13.49
CA GLU A 128 19.20 -4.70 12.77
C GLU A 128 18.11 -5.47 12.02
N LYS A 129 16.86 -5.29 12.44
CA LYS A 129 15.64 -5.85 11.84
C LYS A 129 14.84 -4.74 11.18
N VAL A 130 14.85 -4.73 9.85
CA VAL A 130 14.27 -3.65 9.05
C VAL A 130 12.93 -4.08 8.48
N VAL A 131 11.90 -3.29 8.75
CA VAL A 131 10.65 -3.34 7.96
C VAL A 131 10.72 -2.28 6.87
N LEU A 132 10.72 -2.72 5.62
CA LEU A 132 10.60 -1.85 4.46
C LEU A 132 9.12 -1.76 4.08
N HIS A 133 8.49 -0.65 4.43
CA HIS A 133 7.04 -0.45 4.25
C HIS A 133 6.74 0.54 3.12
N PHE A 134 5.82 0.16 2.24
CA PHE A 134 5.35 0.96 1.12
C PHE A 134 3.88 1.36 1.33
N PRO A 135 3.53 2.65 1.28
CA PRO A 135 2.15 3.09 1.43
C PRO A 135 1.32 2.79 0.17
N GLY A 136 0.05 2.44 0.35
CA GLY A 136 -0.90 2.32 -0.75
C GLY A 136 -1.26 3.66 -1.40
N GLY A 137 -2.37 3.66 -2.16
CA GLY A 137 -2.89 4.88 -2.83
C GLY A 137 -3.37 4.69 -4.25
N ALA A 138 -3.83 3.48 -4.59
CA ALA A 138 -4.31 3.14 -5.93
C ALA A 138 -3.31 3.51 -7.04
N PHE A 139 -2.01 3.46 -6.74
CA PHE A 139 -0.90 3.91 -7.61
C PHE A 139 -0.87 5.40 -7.97
N VAL A 140 -1.90 6.19 -7.64
CA VAL A 140 -2.08 7.58 -8.11
C VAL A 140 -2.09 8.61 -6.99
N LEU A 141 -2.23 8.18 -5.74
CA LEU A 141 -2.19 9.00 -4.54
C LEU A 141 -0.92 8.70 -3.75
N ALA A 142 -0.21 9.74 -3.36
CA ALA A 142 0.87 9.65 -2.39
C ALA A 142 0.39 10.07 -1.00
N PHE A 143 0.95 9.45 0.03
CA PHE A 143 0.61 9.73 1.42
C PHE A 143 1.79 10.33 2.17
N GLY A 144 1.49 11.30 3.03
CA GLY A 144 2.50 11.96 3.84
C GLY A 144 3.22 10.98 4.74
N GLN A 145 4.55 10.91 4.59
CA GLN A 145 5.39 9.89 5.22
C GLN A 145 5.48 10.10 6.73
N GLU A 146 5.33 11.34 7.20
CA GLU A 146 5.51 11.72 8.61
C GLU A 146 4.39 11.23 9.53
N ALA A 147 3.14 11.49 9.15
CA ALA A 147 1.99 11.12 9.99
C ALA A 147 1.79 9.60 10.02
N HIS A 148 1.77 8.97 8.85
CA HIS A 148 1.50 7.54 8.74
C HIS A 148 2.72 6.69 9.13
N GLY A 149 3.93 7.11 8.77
CA GLY A 149 5.14 6.34 9.07
C GLY A 149 5.39 6.16 10.57
N ARG A 150 5.03 7.14 11.41
CA ARG A 150 5.10 6.99 12.88
C ARG A 150 4.15 5.91 13.40
N ASP A 151 2.93 5.87 12.88
CA ASP A 151 1.91 4.93 13.33
C ASP A 151 2.24 3.51 12.89
N VAL A 152 2.65 3.33 11.64
CA VAL A 152 3.16 2.05 11.11
C VAL A 152 4.38 1.61 11.90
N SER A 153 5.41 2.45 12.02
CA SER A 153 6.65 2.09 12.72
C SER A 153 6.42 1.73 14.18
N SER A 154 5.47 2.39 14.86
CA SER A 154 5.09 2.03 16.23
C SER A 154 4.57 0.59 16.33
N VAL A 155 3.77 0.13 15.36
CA VAL A 155 3.26 -1.26 15.35
C VAL A 155 4.40 -2.22 15.04
N MET A 156 5.19 -1.92 14.00
CA MET A 156 6.31 -2.77 13.56
C MET A 156 7.35 -2.97 14.67
N SER A 157 7.72 -1.89 15.37
CA SER A 157 8.71 -1.96 16.45
C SER A 157 8.18 -2.73 17.66
N LYS A 158 6.95 -2.43 18.11
CA LYS A 158 6.38 -3.05 19.32
C LYS A 158 6.06 -4.53 19.14
N HIS A 159 5.54 -4.93 17.99
CA HIS A 159 4.94 -6.26 17.82
C HIS A 159 5.73 -7.18 16.88
N LEU A 160 6.50 -6.63 15.93
CA LEU A 160 7.37 -7.42 15.04
C LEU A 160 8.86 -7.37 15.44
N LYS A 161 9.20 -6.69 16.53
CA LYS A 161 10.57 -6.47 17.01
C LYS A 161 11.47 -5.81 15.95
N ALA A 162 10.88 -5.01 15.06
CA ALA A 162 11.65 -4.22 14.11
C ALA A 162 12.48 -3.18 14.88
N THR A 163 13.78 -3.13 14.62
CA THR A 163 14.64 -2.06 15.13
C THR A 163 14.38 -0.78 14.35
N ARG A 164 14.06 -0.91 13.06
CA ARG A 164 13.80 0.21 12.16
C ARG A 164 12.67 -0.08 11.18
N THR A 165 12.00 0.99 10.80
CA THR A 165 11.05 0.99 9.67
C THR A 165 11.49 2.03 8.67
N PHE A 166 11.62 1.63 7.41
CA PHE A 166 11.78 2.56 6.31
C PHE A 166 10.46 2.70 5.57
N PHE A 167 9.84 3.86 5.69
CA PHE A 167 8.57 4.19 5.03
C PHE A 167 8.88 4.81 3.66
N ALA A 168 8.78 4.00 2.62
CA ALA A 168 9.33 4.25 1.29
C ALA A 168 8.23 4.65 0.31
N GLN A 169 8.23 5.90 -0.17
CA GLN A 169 7.28 6.36 -1.18
C GLN A 169 7.83 6.09 -2.58
N TYR A 170 7.22 5.13 -3.28
CA TYR A 170 7.47 4.90 -4.71
C TYR A 170 6.81 5.99 -5.57
N ARG A 171 7.26 6.14 -6.81
CA ARG A 171 6.67 7.07 -7.77
C ARG A 171 5.25 6.64 -8.10
N ILE A 172 4.31 7.54 -7.88
CA ILE A 172 2.92 7.36 -8.32
C ILE A 172 2.78 7.58 -9.83
N SER A 173 1.81 6.92 -10.45
CA SER A 173 1.59 6.98 -11.89
C SER A 173 0.90 8.27 -12.32
N THR A 174 1.67 9.18 -12.90
CA THR A 174 1.25 10.52 -13.35
C THR A 174 1.13 10.61 -14.87
N ASP A 175 2.02 9.91 -15.57
CA ASP A 175 2.21 9.95 -17.01
C ASP A 175 2.92 8.67 -17.45
N SER A 176 3.24 8.54 -18.74
CA SER A 176 3.85 7.34 -19.32
C SER A 176 5.19 6.92 -18.70
N SER A 177 5.94 7.85 -18.10
CA SER A 177 7.24 7.55 -17.47
C SER A 177 7.14 6.95 -16.07
N THR A 178 5.95 7.05 -15.44
CA THR A 178 5.70 6.62 -14.05
C THR A 178 4.58 5.56 -13.93
N ARG A 179 4.10 5.02 -15.05
CA ARG A 179 3.23 3.83 -15.08
C ARG A 179 4.03 2.55 -14.83
N PHE A 180 3.36 1.40 -14.79
CA PHE A 180 4.05 0.11 -14.81
C PHE A 180 5.11 0.09 -15.94
N PRO A 181 6.36 -0.36 -15.67
CA PRO A 181 6.84 -0.96 -14.43
C PRO A 181 7.46 0.00 -13.39
N ALA A 182 7.41 1.33 -13.56
CA ALA A 182 8.14 2.28 -12.72
C ALA A 182 7.90 2.14 -11.20
N PRO A 183 6.65 2.01 -10.69
CA PRO A 183 6.44 1.80 -9.25
C PRO A 183 7.11 0.53 -8.72
N LEU A 184 7.14 -0.53 -9.53
CA LEU A 184 7.75 -1.80 -9.16
C LEU A 184 9.29 -1.75 -9.27
N GLN A 185 9.83 -1.02 -10.26
CA GLN A 185 11.27 -0.70 -10.32
C GLN A 185 11.72 0.04 -9.05
N ASP A 186 10.89 0.95 -8.52
CA ASP A 186 11.22 1.69 -7.30
C ASP A 186 11.30 0.77 -6.08
N LEU A 187 10.43 -0.24 -5.98
CA LEU A 187 10.52 -1.25 -4.91
C LEU A 187 11.83 -2.04 -4.98
N VAL A 188 12.29 -2.40 -6.18
CA VAL A 188 13.61 -3.02 -6.38
C VAL A 188 14.74 -2.07 -5.94
N THR A 189 14.66 -0.79 -6.31
CA THR A 189 15.61 0.25 -5.88
C THR A 189 15.68 0.35 -4.36
N PHE A 190 14.53 0.44 -3.68
CA PHE A 190 14.47 0.51 -2.23
C PHE A 190 15.04 -0.74 -1.56
N TYR A 191 14.67 -1.93 -2.05
CA TYR A 191 15.17 -3.18 -1.47
C TYR A 191 16.68 -3.33 -1.66
N HIS A 192 17.20 -3.00 -2.84
CA HIS A 192 18.64 -2.93 -3.11
C HIS A 192 19.35 -1.95 -2.17
N HIS A 193 18.77 -0.77 -1.95
CA HIS A 193 19.33 0.23 -1.03
C HIS A 193 19.41 -0.30 0.42
N ILE A 194 18.38 -0.99 0.93
CA ILE A 194 18.46 -1.59 2.27
C ILE A 194 19.58 -2.64 2.35
N LEU A 195 19.74 -3.46 1.31
CA LEU A 195 20.83 -4.44 1.24
C LEU A 195 22.21 -3.78 1.16
N SER A 196 22.35 -2.67 0.44
CA SER A 196 23.63 -1.95 0.31
C SER A 196 24.08 -1.30 1.63
N LEU A 197 23.16 -1.05 2.57
CA LEU A 197 23.49 -0.62 3.93
C LEU A 197 24.06 -1.76 4.80
N GLY A 198 24.14 -2.98 4.27
CA GLY A 198 24.68 -4.17 4.95
C GLY A 198 23.65 -4.93 5.78
N VAL A 199 22.36 -4.59 5.69
CA VAL A 199 21.30 -5.33 6.37
C VAL A 199 21.16 -6.72 5.75
N LYS A 200 21.17 -7.75 6.58
CA LYS A 200 21.04 -9.13 6.09
C LYS A 200 19.64 -9.38 5.52
N PRO A 201 19.49 -10.11 4.39
CA PRO A 201 18.19 -10.37 3.77
C PRO A 201 17.17 -11.01 4.73
N HIS A 202 17.62 -11.94 5.57
CA HIS A 202 16.78 -12.61 6.59
C HIS A 202 16.36 -11.69 7.76
N ASN A 203 16.88 -10.46 7.82
CA ASN A 203 16.47 -9.43 8.77
C ASN A 203 15.53 -8.39 8.14
N ILE A 204 15.17 -8.55 6.86
CA ILE A 204 14.29 -7.62 6.14
C ILE A 204 12.90 -8.23 6.02
N LEU A 205 11.88 -7.50 6.49
CA LEU A 205 10.48 -7.77 6.19
C LEU A 205 9.98 -6.73 5.20
N LEU A 206 9.41 -7.19 4.09
CA LEU A 206 8.67 -6.33 3.17
C LEU A 206 7.27 -6.08 3.75
N SER A 207 6.75 -4.88 3.60
CA SER A 207 5.37 -4.57 3.96
C SER A 207 4.75 -3.59 2.99
N GLY A 208 3.48 -3.77 2.66
CA GLY A 208 2.75 -2.81 1.84
C GLY A 208 1.25 -2.95 2.01
N ASP A 209 0.54 -1.83 1.86
CA ASP A 209 -0.92 -1.78 1.95
C ASP A 209 -1.58 -1.48 0.59
N SER A 210 -2.75 -2.05 0.33
CA SER A 210 -3.52 -1.77 -0.89
C SER A 210 -2.69 -1.94 -2.18
N ALA A 211 -2.56 -0.88 -2.98
CA ALA A 211 -1.74 -0.86 -4.19
C ALA A 211 -0.26 -1.18 -3.92
N ALA A 212 0.30 -0.80 -2.77
CA ALA A 212 1.64 -1.21 -2.39
C ALA A 212 1.71 -2.70 -2.00
N GLY A 213 0.64 -3.25 -1.44
CA GLY A 213 0.54 -4.69 -1.19
C GLY A 213 0.65 -5.49 -2.50
N ASN A 214 0.03 -5.00 -3.57
CA ASN A 214 0.22 -5.53 -4.93
C ASN A 214 1.69 -5.43 -5.39
N LEU A 215 2.31 -4.26 -5.25
CA LEU A 215 3.71 -4.08 -5.64
C LEU A 215 4.66 -4.98 -4.84
N VAL A 216 4.40 -5.21 -3.55
CA VAL A 216 5.20 -6.13 -2.71
C VAL A 216 5.08 -7.57 -3.22
N VAL A 217 3.88 -8.01 -3.63
CA VAL A 217 3.72 -9.32 -4.30
C VAL A 217 4.54 -9.35 -5.60
N GLY A 218 4.47 -8.28 -6.39
CA GLY A 218 5.27 -8.14 -7.60
C GLY A 218 6.79 -8.18 -7.34
N LEU A 219 7.26 -7.56 -6.26
CA LEU A 219 8.67 -7.58 -5.86
C LEU A 219 9.08 -9.01 -5.48
N VAL A 220 8.27 -9.72 -4.67
CA VAL A 220 8.55 -11.11 -4.32
C VAL A 220 8.62 -11.99 -5.57
N ARG A 221 7.66 -11.86 -6.51
CA ARG A 221 7.71 -12.56 -7.81
C ARG A 221 8.99 -12.26 -8.56
N TYR A 222 9.37 -10.99 -8.62
CA TYR A 222 10.57 -10.55 -9.33
C TYR A 222 11.86 -11.12 -8.72
N LEU A 223 11.97 -11.14 -7.40
CA LEU A 223 13.15 -11.67 -6.70
C LEU A 223 13.32 -13.17 -6.97
N GLU A 224 12.22 -13.95 -6.93
CA GLU A 224 12.24 -15.37 -7.26
C GLU A 224 12.64 -15.61 -8.73
N ALA A 225 11.99 -14.91 -9.67
CA ALA A 225 12.21 -15.14 -11.10
C ALA A 225 13.59 -14.68 -11.60
N SER A 226 14.07 -13.53 -11.11
CA SER A 226 15.34 -12.94 -11.57
C SER A 226 16.57 -13.55 -10.88
N SER A 227 16.42 -14.00 -9.62
CA SER A 227 17.51 -14.46 -8.76
C SER A 227 18.70 -13.47 -8.68
N LYS A 228 18.46 -12.18 -8.95
CA LYS A 228 19.51 -11.14 -8.96
C LYS A 228 19.79 -10.56 -7.57
N LEU A 229 18.83 -10.67 -6.67
CA LEU A 229 18.91 -10.22 -5.28
C LEU A 229 18.45 -11.34 -4.35
N PRO A 230 19.00 -11.40 -3.13
CA PRO A 230 18.60 -12.40 -2.15
C PRO A 230 17.15 -12.19 -1.70
N LEU A 231 16.50 -13.26 -1.26
CA LEU A 231 15.12 -13.22 -0.76
C LEU A 231 15.05 -12.62 0.66
N PRO A 232 14.02 -11.79 0.96
CA PRO A 232 13.79 -11.25 2.30
C PRO A 232 13.28 -12.32 3.27
N LYS A 233 13.20 -11.99 4.57
CA LYS A 233 12.62 -12.87 5.60
C LYS A 233 11.16 -13.25 5.32
N GLY A 234 10.41 -12.34 4.73
CA GLY A 234 8.96 -12.47 4.54
C GLY A 234 8.33 -11.18 4.04
N ALA A 235 7.03 -11.26 3.71
CA ALA A 235 6.23 -10.12 3.29
C ALA A 235 4.90 -10.04 4.06
N ILE A 236 4.52 -8.83 4.48
CA ILE A 236 3.25 -8.52 5.15
C ILE A 236 2.40 -7.64 4.22
N LEU A 237 1.29 -8.19 3.75
CA LEU A 237 0.37 -7.53 2.84
C LEU A 237 -0.88 -7.10 3.61
N TRP A 238 -1.20 -5.82 3.57
CA TRP A 238 -2.40 -5.26 4.23
C TRP A 238 -3.44 -4.88 3.18
N SER A 239 -4.58 -5.56 3.16
CA SER A 239 -5.67 -5.33 2.19
C SER A 239 -5.16 -5.17 0.74
N PRO A 240 -4.30 -6.08 0.22
CA PRO A 240 -3.60 -5.85 -1.03
C PRO A 240 -4.56 -5.79 -2.23
N TRP A 241 -4.37 -4.83 -3.14
CA TRP A 241 -5.21 -4.73 -4.34
C TRP A 241 -4.71 -5.67 -5.44
N VAL A 242 -5.13 -6.94 -5.36
CA VAL A 242 -4.58 -8.05 -6.17
C VAL A 242 -5.30 -8.27 -7.50
N HIS A 243 -6.47 -7.67 -7.70
CA HIS A 243 -7.24 -7.73 -8.94
C HIS A 243 -7.32 -6.35 -9.61
N VAL A 244 -6.34 -6.06 -10.48
CA VAL A 244 -6.24 -4.76 -11.17
C VAL A 244 -6.53 -4.98 -12.65
N THR A 245 -7.75 -4.68 -13.10
CA THR A 245 -8.16 -4.82 -14.51
C THR A 245 -8.39 -3.47 -15.16
N THR A 246 -8.59 -3.46 -16.48
CA THR A 246 -9.00 -2.25 -17.21
C THR A 246 -10.43 -1.79 -16.85
N GLN A 247 -11.22 -2.62 -16.17
CA GLN A 247 -12.57 -2.35 -15.68
C GLN A 247 -12.64 -2.25 -14.15
N ALA A 248 -11.53 -1.91 -13.50
CA ALA A 248 -11.39 -1.88 -12.04
C ALA A 248 -12.52 -1.15 -11.29
N GLY A 249 -13.12 -0.10 -11.87
CA GLY A 249 -14.28 0.55 -11.27
C GLY A 249 -15.52 -0.35 -11.21
N ALA A 250 -15.84 -1.03 -12.32
CA ALA A 250 -16.97 -1.95 -12.38
C ALA A 250 -16.73 -3.19 -11.49
N ASP A 251 -15.51 -3.73 -11.50
CA ASP A 251 -15.12 -4.85 -10.65
C ASP A 251 -15.30 -4.48 -9.16
N PHE A 252 -14.86 -3.27 -8.78
CA PHE A 252 -15.04 -2.76 -7.42
C PHE A 252 -16.51 -2.57 -7.05
N GLU A 253 -17.36 -2.06 -7.94
CA GLU A 253 -18.80 -1.90 -7.68
C GLU A 253 -19.49 -3.24 -7.43
N ALA A 254 -19.09 -4.29 -8.14
CA ALA A 254 -19.61 -5.64 -7.99
C ALA A 254 -19.20 -6.31 -6.66
N CYS A 255 -18.14 -5.83 -6.01
CA CYS A 255 -17.69 -6.34 -4.72
C CYS A 255 -18.73 -6.10 -3.62
N ARG A 256 -18.83 -7.03 -2.67
CA ARG A 256 -19.58 -6.79 -1.43
C ARG A 256 -19.01 -5.58 -0.70
N ASN A 257 -19.83 -4.91 0.10
CA ASN A 257 -19.42 -3.73 0.89
C ASN A 257 -18.89 -2.53 0.08
N SER A 258 -18.88 -2.54 -1.26
CA SER A 258 -18.37 -1.44 -2.11
C SER A 258 -19.09 -0.11 -1.85
N GLU A 259 -20.38 -0.17 -1.53
CA GLU A 259 -21.19 0.99 -1.14
C GLU A 259 -20.80 1.59 0.23
N HIS A 260 -20.04 0.86 1.02
CA HIS A 260 -19.77 1.11 2.44
C HIS A 260 -18.28 1.30 2.76
N ASP A 261 -17.42 0.91 1.81
CA ASP A 261 -15.99 1.12 1.85
C ASP A 261 -15.62 2.61 1.74
N LEU A 262 -14.44 2.96 2.27
CA LEU A 262 -13.79 4.26 2.06
C LEU A 262 -13.32 4.44 0.62
N LEU A 263 -13.01 3.33 -0.06
CA LEU A 263 -12.73 3.30 -1.48
C LEU A 263 -14.02 3.44 -2.31
N PHE A 264 -13.87 3.75 -3.59
CA PHE A 264 -14.99 3.88 -4.51
C PHE A 264 -14.54 3.73 -5.96
N SER A 265 -15.42 3.24 -6.82
CA SER A 265 -15.12 2.81 -8.19
C SER A 265 -14.29 3.80 -9.03
N PRO A 266 -14.63 5.10 -9.13
CA PRO A 266 -13.79 6.05 -9.86
C PRO A 266 -12.33 6.16 -9.39
N LEU A 267 -12.03 5.94 -8.10
CA LEU A 267 -10.65 5.92 -7.62
C LEU A 267 -9.90 4.69 -8.15
N LEU A 268 -10.52 3.51 -8.08
CA LEU A 268 -9.90 2.27 -8.57
C LEU A 268 -9.76 2.31 -10.09
N GLN A 269 -10.76 2.81 -10.80
CA GLN A 269 -10.69 2.99 -12.25
C GLN A 269 -9.54 3.94 -12.63
N TRP A 270 -9.44 5.09 -11.98
CA TRP A 270 -8.34 6.04 -12.23
C TRP A 270 -6.97 5.41 -11.92
N GLY A 271 -6.87 4.67 -10.81
CA GLY A 271 -5.66 3.95 -10.43
C GLY A 271 -5.21 2.95 -11.49
N ALA A 272 -6.13 2.10 -11.97
CA ALA A 272 -5.84 1.10 -12.99
C ALA A 272 -5.44 1.74 -14.32
N GLU A 273 -6.20 2.73 -14.80
CA GLU A 273 -5.90 3.45 -16.07
C GLU A 273 -4.55 4.17 -16.04
N ALA A 274 -4.16 4.71 -14.87
CA ALA A 274 -2.88 5.36 -14.72
C ALA A 274 -1.73 4.37 -14.58
N TYR A 275 -1.95 3.22 -13.95
CA TYR A 275 -0.91 2.24 -13.67
C TYR A 275 -0.60 1.31 -14.85
N TYR A 276 -1.62 0.91 -15.62
CA TYR A 276 -1.44 0.01 -16.77
C TYR A 276 -0.42 0.57 -17.78
N PRO A 277 0.44 -0.28 -18.38
CA PRO A 277 1.36 0.16 -19.41
C PRO A 277 0.60 0.67 -20.65
N GLU A 278 1.30 1.42 -21.51
CA GLU A 278 0.73 1.80 -22.80
C GLU A 278 0.58 0.57 -23.71
N GLY A 279 -0.60 0.40 -24.28
CA GLY A 279 -0.92 -0.76 -25.10
C GLY A 279 -1.42 -1.95 -24.28
N GLN A 280 -1.49 -3.12 -24.93
CA GLN A 280 -1.93 -4.34 -24.27
C GLN A 280 -0.76 -4.97 -23.52
N PRO A 281 -0.86 -5.19 -22.19
CA PRO A 281 0.21 -5.83 -21.44
C PRO A 281 0.38 -7.28 -21.89
N THR A 282 1.61 -7.74 -21.88
CA THR A 282 1.96 -9.15 -22.06
C THR A 282 1.45 -9.99 -20.88
N ALA A 283 1.42 -11.31 -21.05
CA ALA A 283 1.05 -12.23 -19.97
C ALA A 283 2.01 -12.12 -18.76
N GLU A 284 3.29 -11.85 -19.01
CA GLU A 284 4.27 -11.63 -17.95
C GLU A 284 3.92 -10.37 -17.14
N GLU A 285 3.70 -9.24 -17.80
CA GLU A 285 3.35 -7.97 -17.16
C GLU A 285 2.03 -8.07 -16.39
N LEU A 286 1.02 -8.73 -16.96
CA LEU A 286 -0.26 -8.98 -16.30
C LEU A 286 -0.08 -9.74 -14.97
N SER A 287 0.86 -10.68 -14.88
CA SER A 287 1.13 -11.42 -13.65
C SER A 287 1.69 -10.55 -12.50
N TYR A 288 2.29 -9.40 -12.83
CA TYR A 288 2.72 -8.39 -11.85
C TYR A 288 1.61 -7.39 -11.56
N ILE A 289 0.87 -6.95 -12.58
CA ILE A 289 -0.18 -5.92 -12.45
C ILE A 289 -1.39 -6.45 -11.69
N SER A 290 -1.84 -7.66 -12.01
CA SER A 290 -3.03 -8.30 -11.43
C SER A 290 -2.68 -9.70 -10.96
N PRO A 291 -2.02 -9.85 -9.79
CA PRO A 291 -1.49 -11.13 -9.32
C PRO A 291 -2.57 -12.17 -8.98
N LEU A 292 -3.82 -11.76 -8.75
CA LEU A 292 -4.95 -12.68 -8.69
C LEU A 292 -5.05 -13.47 -10.01
N HIS A 293 -5.24 -14.79 -9.92
CA HIS A 293 -5.20 -15.77 -11.03
C HIS A 293 -3.81 -16.05 -11.61
N HIS A 294 -2.74 -15.51 -11.02
CA HIS A 294 -1.37 -15.75 -11.44
C HIS A 294 -0.49 -16.23 -10.28
N PRO A 295 -0.88 -17.23 -9.47
CA PRO A 295 -0.06 -17.65 -8.34
C PRO A 295 1.31 -18.17 -8.81
N PHE A 296 2.32 -18.06 -7.95
CA PHE A 296 3.69 -18.46 -8.27
C PHE A 296 4.36 -19.09 -7.05
N GLN A 297 5.39 -19.90 -7.31
CA GLN A 297 6.18 -20.52 -6.26
C GLN A 297 7.10 -19.49 -5.62
N THR A 298 7.17 -19.48 -4.30
CA THR A 298 8.09 -18.62 -3.54
C THR A 298 8.54 -19.27 -2.24
N LYS A 299 9.81 -19.02 -1.87
CA LYS A 299 10.37 -19.35 -0.57
C LYS A 299 10.12 -18.24 0.46
N VAL A 300 9.68 -17.06 0.03
CA VAL A 300 9.34 -15.94 0.90
C VAL A 300 7.97 -16.20 1.56
N PRO A 301 7.89 -16.34 2.90
CA PRO A 301 6.62 -16.49 3.58
C PRO A 301 5.75 -15.24 3.42
N LEU A 302 4.46 -15.43 3.14
CA LEU A 302 3.49 -14.35 2.92
C LEU A 302 2.47 -14.31 4.06
N PHE A 303 2.44 -13.20 4.80
CA PHE A 303 1.35 -12.89 5.72
C PHE A 303 0.39 -11.92 5.04
N ILE A 304 -0.87 -12.30 4.89
CA ILE A 304 -1.88 -11.56 4.13
C ILE A 304 -3.02 -11.21 5.08
N HIS A 305 -3.31 -9.92 5.18
CA HIS A 305 -4.36 -9.37 6.02
C HIS A 305 -5.45 -8.70 5.19
N ALA A 306 -6.71 -8.80 5.64
CA ALA A 306 -7.83 -8.00 5.15
C ALA A 306 -8.85 -7.71 6.27
N GLY A 307 -9.54 -6.57 6.20
CA GLY A 307 -10.69 -6.27 7.05
C GLY A 307 -11.97 -6.92 6.54
N THR A 308 -12.85 -7.40 7.42
CA THR A 308 -14.08 -8.06 6.92
C THR A 308 -15.14 -7.10 6.38
N ALA A 309 -14.93 -5.78 6.54
CA ALA A 309 -15.84 -4.74 6.10
C ALA A 309 -15.31 -3.94 4.89
N GLU A 310 -14.22 -4.43 4.27
CA GLU A 310 -13.69 -3.87 3.02
C GLU A 310 -14.26 -4.62 1.79
N ALA A 311 -14.20 -3.95 0.65
CA ALA A 311 -14.69 -4.48 -0.62
C ALA A 311 -13.72 -5.47 -1.27
N LEU A 312 -12.40 -5.27 -1.10
CA LEU A 312 -11.38 -6.11 -1.71
C LEU A 312 -11.22 -7.50 -1.07
N LEU A 313 -11.95 -7.76 0.02
CA LEU A 313 -11.80 -8.96 0.84
C LEU A 313 -11.89 -10.27 0.06
N ASP A 314 -12.86 -10.38 -0.85
CA ASP A 314 -13.08 -11.63 -1.61
C ASP A 314 -11.91 -11.89 -2.56
N ASP A 315 -11.41 -10.86 -3.25
CA ASP A 315 -10.24 -10.94 -4.11
C ASP A 315 -8.97 -11.29 -3.32
N VAL A 316 -8.80 -10.71 -2.13
CA VAL A 316 -7.66 -10.98 -1.25
C VAL A 316 -7.69 -12.42 -0.73
N GLU A 317 -8.86 -12.90 -0.30
CA GLU A 317 -9.06 -14.28 0.17
C GLU A 317 -8.77 -15.29 -0.96
N GLU A 318 -9.31 -15.04 -2.16
CA GLU A 318 -9.06 -15.89 -3.32
C GLU A 318 -7.58 -15.90 -3.70
N PHE A 319 -6.91 -14.74 -3.74
CA PHE A 319 -5.47 -14.68 -3.98
C PHE A 319 -4.67 -15.47 -2.94
N ALA A 320 -5.03 -15.33 -1.65
CA ALA A 320 -4.36 -16.06 -0.59
C ALA A 320 -4.54 -17.58 -0.72
N ASN A 321 -5.74 -18.02 -1.11
CA ASN A 321 -6.04 -19.43 -1.38
C ASN A 321 -5.23 -19.96 -2.57
N GLN A 322 -5.17 -19.22 -3.68
CA GLN A 322 -4.38 -19.60 -4.85
C GLN A 322 -2.88 -19.68 -4.53
N MET A 323 -2.34 -18.71 -3.79
CA MET A 323 -0.93 -18.74 -3.37
C MET A 323 -0.64 -19.89 -2.40
N LYS A 324 -1.57 -20.22 -1.50
CA LYS A 324 -1.45 -21.35 -0.57
C LYS A 324 -1.52 -22.71 -1.28
N ALA A 325 -2.24 -22.78 -2.40
CA ALA A 325 -2.38 -23.99 -3.20
C ALA A 325 -1.12 -24.33 -4.03
N VAL A 326 -0.17 -23.41 -4.16
CA VAL A 326 1.11 -23.68 -4.83
C VAL A 326 2.06 -24.41 -3.88
N ASP A 327 2.59 -25.54 -4.34
CA ASP A 327 3.47 -26.39 -3.54
C ASP A 327 4.71 -25.64 -3.02
N GLY A 328 4.95 -25.78 -1.72
CA GLY A 328 6.08 -25.17 -1.02
C GLY A 328 5.83 -23.74 -0.54
N ASN A 329 4.76 -23.08 -0.97
CA ASN A 329 4.42 -21.75 -0.49
C ASN A 329 3.96 -21.79 0.97
N ARG A 330 4.40 -20.79 1.74
CA ARG A 330 3.94 -20.57 3.12
C ARG A 330 3.13 -19.30 3.18
N VAL A 331 1.82 -19.46 3.34
CA VAL A 331 0.85 -18.36 3.34
C VAL A 331 0.01 -18.40 4.61
N ARG A 332 -0.06 -17.28 5.32
CA ARG A 332 -0.98 -17.05 6.43
C ARG A 332 -1.96 -15.95 6.02
N PHE A 333 -3.21 -16.33 5.79
CA PHE A 333 -4.31 -15.38 5.62
C PHE A 333 -5.01 -15.17 6.96
N GLN A 334 -5.21 -13.92 7.34
CA GLN A 334 -5.90 -13.53 8.57
C GLN A 334 -6.81 -12.34 8.29
N THR A 335 -8.00 -12.37 8.87
CA THR A 335 -8.97 -11.28 8.75
C THR A 335 -9.24 -10.63 10.09
N THR A 336 -9.60 -9.34 10.04
CA THR A 336 -10.07 -8.60 11.21
C THR A 336 -11.55 -8.28 11.07
N LYS A 337 -12.38 -8.87 11.93
CA LYS A 337 -13.83 -8.67 11.92
C LYS A 337 -14.18 -7.19 12.08
N GLY A 338 -14.98 -6.67 11.16
CA GLY A 338 -15.48 -5.30 11.16
C GLY A 338 -14.43 -4.24 10.78
N ALA A 339 -13.17 -4.60 10.55
CA ALA A 339 -12.18 -3.62 10.15
C ALA A 339 -12.43 -3.12 8.72
N PRO A 340 -12.23 -1.81 8.47
CA PRO A 340 -12.13 -1.23 7.13
C PRO A 340 -10.96 -1.75 6.31
N HIS A 341 -10.94 -1.30 5.06
CA HIS A 341 -9.76 -1.31 4.19
C HIS A 341 -8.55 -0.64 4.88
N ASN A 342 -7.36 -1.27 4.79
CA ASN A 342 -6.09 -0.75 5.30
C ASN A 342 -6.08 -0.46 6.81
N LEU A 343 -6.26 -1.49 7.63
CA LEU A 343 -6.19 -1.38 9.10
C LEU A 343 -4.90 -0.70 9.58
N ILE A 344 -3.73 -1.07 9.04
CA ILE A 344 -2.43 -0.57 9.48
C ILE A 344 -2.25 0.95 9.33
N MET A 345 -2.97 1.56 8.37
CA MET A 345 -2.90 2.99 8.09
C MET A 345 -3.92 3.82 8.87
N SER A 346 -4.95 3.17 9.44
CA SER A 346 -6.11 3.87 10.01
C SER A 346 -6.39 3.55 11.48
N TYR A 347 -5.74 2.53 12.06
CA TYR A 347 -6.10 1.93 13.35
C TYR A 347 -6.33 2.93 14.50
N ARG A 348 -5.47 3.95 14.66
CA ARG A 348 -5.62 4.99 15.71
C ARG A 348 -6.83 5.89 15.50
N GLY A 349 -7.13 6.16 14.23
CA GLY A 349 -8.30 6.95 13.85
C GLY A 349 -9.59 6.22 14.21
N ILE A 350 -9.60 4.89 14.14
CA ILE A 350 -10.84 4.10 14.18
C ILE A 350 -11.02 3.25 15.44
N ASP A 351 -10.20 3.46 16.48
CA ASP A 351 -10.21 2.70 17.74
C ASP A 351 -9.97 1.19 17.53
N HIS A 352 -9.06 0.83 16.62
CA HIS A 352 -8.69 -0.55 16.28
C HIS A 352 -7.24 -0.90 16.70
N GLU A 353 -6.68 -0.24 17.71
CA GLU A 353 -5.33 -0.48 18.23
C GLU A 353 -5.12 -1.94 18.63
N ARG A 354 -6.10 -2.52 19.32
CA ARG A 354 -6.03 -3.91 19.76
C ARG A 354 -6.00 -4.87 18.57
N GLN A 355 -6.80 -4.61 17.54
CA GLN A 355 -6.94 -5.48 16.38
C GLN A 355 -5.68 -5.45 15.50
N VAL A 356 -5.06 -4.28 15.35
CA VAL A 356 -3.78 -4.19 14.62
C VAL A 356 -2.66 -4.85 15.42
N GLU A 357 -2.67 -4.75 16.76
CA GLU A 357 -1.75 -5.46 17.64
C GLU A 357 -1.90 -6.98 17.52
N GLU A 358 -3.13 -7.51 17.62
CA GLU A 358 -3.42 -8.94 17.47
C GLU A 358 -2.94 -9.46 16.11
N THR A 359 -3.17 -8.69 15.05
CA THR A 359 -2.69 -8.99 13.68
C THR A 359 -1.17 -9.00 13.60
N ALA A 360 -0.50 -7.98 14.16
CA ALA A 360 0.95 -7.88 14.13
C ALA A 360 1.64 -8.99 14.96
N VAL A 361 1.02 -9.43 16.06
CA VAL A 361 1.48 -10.55 16.87
C VAL A 361 1.33 -11.88 16.12
N ASP A 362 0.21 -12.10 15.41
CA ASP A 362 0.05 -13.29 14.56
C ASP A 362 1.12 -13.30 13.44
N ALA A 363 1.35 -12.15 12.79
CA ALA A 363 2.42 -12.01 11.80
C ALA A 363 3.80 -12.32 12.38
N PHE A 364 4.11 -11.81 13.58
CA PHE A 364 5.36 -12.14 14.27
C PHE A 364 5.52 -13.65 14.48
N ASN A 365 4.52 -14.29 15.07
CA ASN A 365 4.56 -15.73 15.34
C ASN A 365 4.71 -16.56 14.06
N PHE A 366 4.04 -16.16 12.97
CA PHE A 366 4.15 -16.79 11.67
C PHE A 366 5.59 -16.76 11.11
N PHE A 367 6.28 -15.62 11.23
CA PHE A 367 7.68 -15.50 10.75
C PHE A 367 8.71 -16.09 11.71
N GLU A 368 8.43 -16.24 13.00
CA GLU A 368 9.37 -16.92 13.91
C GLU A 368 9.27 -18.44 13.80
N GLN A 369 8.10 -19.00 13.46
CA GLN A 369 7.97 -20.41 13.09
C GLN A 369 8.65 -20.74 11.75
N ALA A 370 9.10 -19.71 11.00
CA ALA A 370 9.77 -19.83 9.73
C ALA A 370 11.30 -19.93 9.80
N ALA A 371 11.87 -19.58 10.95
CA ALA A 371 13.30 -19.32 11.13
C ALA A 371 14.11 -20.56 11.48
#